data_AF-A0A520B7A6-F1
#
_entry.id   AF-A0A520B7A6-F1
#
_cell.length_a   1.000
_cell.length_b   1.000
_cell.length_c   1.000
_cell.angle_alpha   90.00
_cell.angle_beta   90.00
_cell.angle_gamma   90.00
#
_symmetry.space_group_name_H-M   'P 1'
#
loop_
_entity.id
_entity.type
_entity.pdbx_description
1 polymer ?
#
loop_
_entity_poly.entity_id
_entity_poly.type
_entity_poly.pdbx_seq_one_letter_code
_entity_poly.pdbx_strand_id
1 'polypeptide(L)'
;MDDERISFSGNSILLRVASGATDNGALVTGYLPSGLDAARYEISGLAIPGQLIQSYTVTAFDGYGSSGSTGLLSPAPPASLVFLFNNNTVSFNLDSIVFQDRGTGQSGAYAEFRIDLVTTPAPEPASALLLLAGGALLRLRRRAP
;
A
#
# COMPACT_ATOMS: atom_id res chain seq x y z
N MET A 1 15.28 -13.48 15.38
CA MET A 1 15.52 -13.30 13.94
C MET A 1 14.41 -12.40 13.48
N ASP A 2 14.74 -11.14 13.28
CA ASP A 2 13.78 -10.09 12.99
C ASP A 2 13.51 -10.13 11.49
N ASP A 3 12.54 -10.96 11.12
CA ASP A 3 12.21 -11.27 9.72
C ASP A 3 11.14 -10.33 9.13
N GLU A 4 10.68 -9.36 9.92
CA GLU A 4 9.80 -8.29 9.43
C GLU A 4 10.61 -7.26 8.64
N ARG A 5 10.08 -6.87 7.47
CA ARG A 5 10.72 -5.85 6.62
C ARG A 5 9.68 -5.04 5.87
N ILE A 6 9.95 -3.75 5.74
CA ILE A 6 9.22 -2.84 4.86
C ILE A 6 10.25 -2.24 3.89
N SER A 7 10.00 -2.31 2.60
CA SER A 7 10.83 -1.68 1.58
C SER A 7 9.99 -1.02 0.50
N PHE A 8 10.60 -0.06 -0.19
CA PHE A 8 9.96 0.73 -1.23
C PHE A 8 10.66 0.46 -2.55
N SER A 9 9.89 0.22 -3.61
CA SER A 9 10.41 -0.04 -4.95
C SER A 9 9.49 0.57 -6.01
N GLY A 10 9.92 1.70 -6.57
CA GLY A 10 9.10 2.50 -7.48
C GLY A 10 7.79 2.92 -6.82
N ASN A 11 6.67 2.55 -7.44
CA ASN A 11 5.32 2.82 -6.91
C ASN A 11 4.83 1.72 -5.97
N SER A 12 5.70 0.80 -5.55
CA SER A 12 5.32 -0.38 -4.77
C SER A 12 5.88 -0.30 -3.35
N ILE A 13 5.08 -0.70 -2.38
CA ILE A 13 5.48 -0.94 -1.00
C ILE A 13 5.50 -2.44 -0.79
N LEU A 14 6.62 -2.96 -0.32
CA LEU A 14 6.87 -4.37 -0.09
C LEU A 14 6.94 -4.60 1.41
N LEU A 15 6.08 -5.48 1.94
CA LEU A 15 6.00 -5.78 3.36
C LEU A 15 6.15 -7.28 3.58
N ARG A 16 7.06 -7.68 4.45
CA ARG A 16 7.08 -9.02 5.05
C ARG A 16 6.65 -8.87 6.50
N VAL A 17 5.65 -9.65 6.88
CA VAL A 17 5.12 -9.72 8.24
C VAL A 17 5.31 -11.16 8.73
N ALA A 18 5.78 -11.31 9.97
CA ALA A 18 6.03 -12.60 10.58
C ALA A 18 4.98 -12.95 11.64
N SER A 19 4.82 -14.23 11.93
CA SER A 19 3.97 -14.68 13.02
C SER A 19 4.66 -14.45 14.37
N GLY A 20 3.97 -13.78 15.28
CA GLY A 20 4.44 -13.48 16.64
C GLY A 20 3.70 -14.28 17.72
N ALA A 21 2.59 -14.94 17.41
CA ALA A 21 1.88 -15.81 18.35
C ALA A 21 1.08 -16.91 17.66
N THR A 22 0.54 -17.83 18.48
CA THR A 22 -0.46 -18.81 18.07
C THR A 22 -1.73 -18.58 18.87
N ASP A 23 -2.87 -18.40 18.20
CA ASP A 23 -4.20 -18.26 18.81
C ASP A 23 -5.13 -19.38 18.33
N ASN A 24 -5.67 -20.19 19.25
CA ASN A 24 -6.51 -21.36 18.95
C ASN A 24 -5.93 -22.29 17.84
N GLY A 25 -4.61 -22.43 17.79
CA GLY A 25 -3.90 -23.23 16.79
C GLY A 25 -3.66 -22.53 15.44
N ALA A 26 -4.18 -21.31 15.25
CA ALA A 26 -3.88 -20.46 14.11
C ALA A 26 -2.63 -19.61 14.40
N LEU A 27 -1.74 -19.51 13.41
CA LEU A 27 -0.55 -18.66 13.51
C LEU A 27 -0.97 -17.22 13.21
N VAL A 28 -0.67 -16.29 14.11
CA VAL A 28 -1.08 -14.86 14.01
C VAL A 28 0.10 -13.94 14.29
N THR A 29 -0.06 -12.64 14.05
CA THR A 29 1.00 -11.63 14.23
C THR A 29 1.40 -11.46 15.69
N GLY A 30 0.54 -11.87 16.63
CA GLY A 30 0.78 -11.75 18.07
C GLY A 30 0.46 -10.37 18.64
N TYR A 31 0.00 -9.44 17.81
CA TYR A 31 -0.67 -8.24 18.29
C TYR A 31 -2.02 -8.63 18.89
N LEU A 32 -2.19 -8.37 20.18
CA LEU A 32 -3.46 -8.61 20.85
C LEU A 32 -4.42 -7.48 20.49
N PRO A 33 -5.66 -7.77 20.02
CA PRO A 33 -6.69 -6.75 19.82
C PRO A 33 -7.23 -6.17 21.16
N SER A 34 -6.52 -6.38 22.28
CA SER A 34 -6.95 -6.01 23.61
C SER A 34 -6.67 -4.53 23.91
N GLY A 35 -7.45 -3.64 23.30
CA GLY A 35 -7.61 -2.26 23.76
C GLY A 35 -7.49 -1.21 22.66
N LEU A 36 -8.63 -0.61 22.32
CA LEU A 36 -8.91 0.66 21.61
C LEU A 36 -8.18 1.01 20.30
N ASP A 37 -6.96 0.53 20.04
CA ASP A 37 -6.17 0.79 18.85
C ASP A 37 -5.76 -0.53 18.17
N ALA A 38 -6.19 -0.68 16.92
CA ALA A 38 -5.83 -1.80 16.06
C ALA A 38 -4.32 -1.76 15.72
N ALA A 39 -3.63 -2.91 15.74
CA ALA A 39 -2.23 -2.94 15.34
C ALA A 39 -2.13 -2.76 13.82
N ARG A 40 -1.38 -1.73 13.43
CA ARG A 40 -1.25 -1.37 12.01
C ARG A 40 0.11 -0.76 11.74
N TYR A 41 0.61 -0.99 10.52
CA TYR A 41 1.63 -0.13 9.96
C TYR A 41 0.97 1.07 9.29
N GLU A 42 1.45 2.26 9.59
CA GLU A 42 1.04 3.48 8.94
C GLU A 42 2.23 4.06 8.17
N ILE A 43 2.03 4.26 6.88
CA ILE A 43 3.06 4.77 5.97
C ILE A 43 2.55 6.11 5.44
N SER A 44 3.03 7.17 6.07
CA SER A 44 2.67 8.55 5.77
C SER A 44 3.74 9.24 4.92
N GLY A 45 3.35 10.31 4.23
CA GLY A 45 4.28 11.10 3.41
C GLY A 45 4.62 10.44 2.08
N LEU A 46 3.77 9.55 1.59
CA LEU A 46 3.90 8.95 0.27
C LEU A 46 3.78 10.05 -0.79
N ALA A 47 4.83 10.22 -1.57
CA ALA A 47 4.87 11.19 -2.66
C ALA A 47 5.58 10.57 -3.87
N ILE A 48 4.92 10.63 -5.02
CA ILE A 48 5.49 10.21 -6.30
C ILE A 48 5.58 11.45 -7.19
N PRO A 49 6.79 11.90 -7.59
CA PRO A 49 6.96 13.13 -8.34
C PRO A 49 6.08 13.19 -9.60
N GLY A 50 5.35 14.30 -9.76
CA GLY A 50 4.46 14.52 -10.91
C GLY A 50 3.21 13.63 -10.94
N GLN A 51 2.93 12.88 -9.86
CA GLN A 51 1.84 11.92 -9.80
C GLN A 51 1.00 12.09 -8.53
N LEU A 52 -0.30 11.86 -8.65
CA LEU A 52 -1.25 11.77 -7.55
C LEU A 52 -1.61 10.30 -7.32
N ILE A 53 -1.53 9.84 -6.07
CA ILE A 53 -1.97 8.50 -5.67
C ILE A 53 -3.50 8.50 -5.62
N GLN A 54 -4.13 7.62 -6.38
CA GLN A 54 -5.59 7.52 -6.50
C GLN A 54 -6.14 6.27 -5.81
N SER A 55 -5.44 5.15 -5.97
CA SER A 55 -5.85 3.87 -5.41
C SER A 55 -4.63 2.96 -5.21
N TYR A 56 -4.87 1.73 -4.78
CA TYR A 56 -3.84 0.73 -4.61
C TYR A 56 -4.34 -0.63 -5.08
N THR A 57 -3.42 -1.52 -5.41
CA THR A 57 -3.67 -2.95 -5.57
C THR A 57 -2.76 -3.72 -4.63
N VAL A 58 -3.24 -4.84 -4.10
CA VAL A 58 -2.47 -5.66 -3.16
C VAL A 58 -2.37 -7.08 -3.68
N THR A 59 -1.15 -7.62 -3.70
CA THR A 59 -0.91 -9.05 -3.89
C THR A 59 -0.19 -9.62 -2.68
N ALA A 60 -0.54 -10.85 -2.31
CA ALA A 60 0.13 -11.57 -1.24
C ALA A 60 0.73 -12.86 -1.81
N PHE A 61 2.04 -12.83 -2.07
CA PHE A 61 2.81 -13.96 -2.56
C PHE A 61 4.22 -13.90 -2.01
N ASP A 62 4.79 -15.07 -1.80
CA ASP A 62 6.17 -15.21 -1.38
C ASP A 62 7.11 -14.71 -2.50
N GLY A 63 8.10 -13.91 -2.14
CA GLY A 63 8.98 -13.18 -3.05
C GLY A 63 8.40 -11.87 -3.62
N TYR A 64 7.34 -11.31 -3.03
CA TYR A 64 6.63 -10.12 -3.53
C TYR A 64 6.05 -10.27 -4.96
N GLY A 65 5.76 -11.50 -5.37
CA GLY A 65 5.27 -11.83 -6.70
C GLY A 65 3.78 -11.51 -6.92
N SER A 66 3.29 -11.85 -8.11
CA SER A 66 1.85 -11.89 -8.47
C SER A 66 1.33 -13.32 -8.66
N SER A 67 2.19 -14.31 -8.44
CA SER A 67 1.90 -15.74 -8.54
C SER A 67 2.86 -16.51 -7.62
N GLY A 68 2.44 -17.68 -7.14
CA GLY A 68 3.26 -18.55 -6.31
C GLY A 68 2.53 -19.01 -5.06
N SER A 69 3.30 -19.49 -4.08
CA SER A 69 2.80 -19.76 -2.74
C SER A 69 2.55 -18.44 -2.01
N THR A 70 1.58 -18.44 -1.09
CA THR A 70 1.35 -17.34 -0.17
C THR A 70 1.48 -17.82 1.26
N GLY A 71 2.06 -17.00 2.10
CA GLY A 71 2.03 -17.19 3.55
C GLY A 71 0.75 -16.75 4.20
N LEU A 72 -0.15 -16.11 3.45
CA LEU A 72 -1.41 -15.62 3.97
C LEU A 72 -2.50 -16.70 3.86
N LEU A 73 -3.01 -17.17 5.00
CA LEU A 73 -4.19 -18.02 5.05
C LEU A 73 -5.47 -17.18 5.09
N SER A 74 -5.48 -16.09 5.85
CA SER A 74 -6.62 -15.16 5.94
C SER A 74 -6.12 -13.74 6.21
N PRO A 75 -6.78 -12.71 5.65
CA PRO A 75 -7.96 -12.74 4.78
C PRO A 75 -7.65 -13.20 3.36
N ALA A 76 -8.64 -13.84 2.70
CA ALA A 76 -8.51 -14.34 1.32
C ALA A 76 -8.19 -13.21 0.31
N PRO A 77 -8.86 -12.03 0.34
CA PRO A 77 -8.39 -10.86 -0.38
C PRO A 77 -7.39 -10.06 0.48
N PRO A 78 -6.09 -10.01 0.13
CA PRO A 78 -5.10 -9.25 0.92
C PRO A 78 -5.35 -7.74 0.86
N ALA A 79 -6.10 -7.26 -0.13
CA ALA A 79 -6.51 -5.86 -0.24
C ALA A 79 -7.37 -5.39 0.94
N SER A 80 -8.04 -6.30 1.66
CA SER A 80 -8.83 -5.97 2.85
C SER A 80 -7.97 -5.53 4.04
N LEU A 81 -6.67 -5.86 4.04
CA LEU A 81 -5.72 -5.42 5.05
C LEU A 81 -5.26 -3.99 4.85
N VAL A 82 -5.46 -3.43 3.65
CA VAL A 82 -4.90 -2.14 3.28
C VAL A 82 -6.01 -1.11 3.19
N PHE A 83 -5.74 0.08 3.71
CA PHE A 83 -6.60 1.24 3.60
C PHE A 83 -5.80 2.47 3.18
N LEU A 84 -6.29 3.19 2.18
CA LEU A 84 -5.74 4.49 1.79
C LEU A 84 -6.50 5.58 2.54
N PHE A 85 -5.91 6.13 3.59
CA PHE A 85 -6.54 7.19 4.40
C PHE A 85 -6.64 8.50 3.63
N ASN A 86 -5.60 8.81 2.86
CA ASN A 86 -5.55 9.94 1.95
C ASN A 86 -4.54 9.63 0.85
N ASN A 87 -4.43 10.50 -0.13
CA ASN A 87 -3.50 10.43 -1.26
C ASN A 87 -2.00 10.44 -0.88
N ASN A 88 -1.65 10.44 0.40
CA ASN A 88 -0.27 10.41 0.89
C ASN A 88 -0.06 9.43 2.05
N THR A 89 -1.08 8.67 2.47
CA THR A 89 -1.03 7.83 3.66
C THR A 89 -1.76 6.51 3.45
N VAL A 90 -0.99 5.42 3.56
CA VAL A 90 -1.50 4.04 3.51
C VAL A 90 -1.40 3.42 4.89
N SER A 91 -2.40 2.64 5.27
CA SER A 91 -2.40 1.83 6.46
C SER A 91 -2.57 0.36 6.14
N PHE A 92 -1.87 -0.48 6.89
CA PHE A 92 -1.85 -1.93 6.76
C PHE A 92 -2.20 -2.55 8.10
N ASN A 93 -3.33 -3.26 8.17
CA ASN A 93 -3.85 -3.89 9.38
C ASN A 93 -3.14 -5.23 9.66
N LEU A 94 -2.72 -5.43 10.92
CA LEU A 94 -2.00 -6.61 11.38
C LEU A 94 -2.85 -7.56 12.22
N ASP A 95 -4.03 -7.13 12.68
CA ASP A 95 -4.87 -7.87 13.63
C ASP A 95 -5.56 -9.06 12.97
N SER A 96 -5.98 -8.92 11.72
CA SER A 96 -6.77 -9.95 11.01
C SER A 96 -5.93 -10.96 10.23
N ILE A 97 -4.59 -10.88 10.34
CA ILE A 97 -3.68 -11.73 9.56
C ILE A 97 -3.56 -13.09 10.20
N VAL A 98 -3.87 -14.12 9.40
CA VAL A 98 -3.61 -15.51 9.73
C VAL A 98 -2.56 -16.08 8.79
N PHE A 99 -1.54 -16.62 9.44
CA PHE A 99 -0.50 -17.55 9.04
C PHE A 99 -0.93 -18.82 8.29
N GLN A 100 -0.48 -19.05 7.07
CA GLN A 100 -0.42 -20.42 6.55
C GLN A 100 0.64 -21.20 7.33
N ASP A 101 0.25 -22.30 7.98
CA ASP A 101 1.22 -23.23 8.56
C ASP A 101 1.91 -24.01 7.44
N ARG A 102 3.25 -23.89 7.39
CA ARG A 102 4.12 -24.55 6.41
C ARG A 102 4.95 -25.67 7.04
N GLY A 103 4.56 -26.16 8.22
CA GLY A 103 5.29 -27.19 8.98
C GLY A 103 6.56 -26.66 9.66
N THR A 104 6.77 -25.34 9.64
CA THR A 104 7.88 -24.65 10.32
C THR A 104 7.46 -24.09 11.68
N GLY A 105 6.17 -24.21 12.03
CA GLY A 105 5.59 -23.62 13.24
C GLY A 105 5.63 -22.09 13.23
N GLN A 106 5.35 -21.48 14.38
CA GLN A 106 5.29 -20.03 14.55
C GLN A 106 6.57 -19.31 14.09
N SER A 107 7.74 -19.80 14.50
CA SER A 107 9.03 -19.12 14.27
C SER A 107 9.44 -19.00 12.80
N GLY A 108 8.81 -19.76 11.89
CA GLY A 108 9.09 -19.72 10.46
C GLY A 108 7.91 -19.28 9.60
N ALA A 109 6.81 -18.85 10.23
CA ALA A 109 5.61 -18.42 9.53
C ALA A 109 5.70 -16.92 9.22
N TYR A 110 5.53 -16.58 7.94
CA TYR A 110 5.55 -15.22 7.43
C TYR A 110 4.66 -15.11 6.20
N ALA A 111 4.14 -13.92 5.95
CA ALA A 111 3.47 -13.56 4.71
C ALA A 111 4.14 -12.32 4.11
N GLU A 112 4.20 -12.29 2.78
CA GLU A 112 4.71 -11.15 2.04
C GLU A 112 3.60 -10.50 1.23
N PHE A 113 3.60 -9.18 1.25
CA PHE A 113 2.60 -8.33 0.63
C PHE A 113 3.30 -7.32 -0.26
N ARG A 114 2.73 -7.12 -1.43
CA ARG A 114 3.10 -6.05 -2.34
C ARG A 114 1.89 -5.16 -2.53
N ILE A 115 2.06 -3.89 -2.19
CA ILE A 115 1.05 -2.84 -2.38
C ILE A 115 1.54 -1.96 -3.52
N ASP A 116 0.91 -2.08 -4.68
CA ASP A 116 1.21 -1.20 -5.81
C ASP A 116 0.29 0.03 -5.76
N LEU A 117 0.88 1.22 -5.74
CA LEU A 117 0.18 2.49 -5.75
C LEU A 117 -0.21 2.83 -7.19
N VAL A 118 -1.52 2.96 -7.42
CA VAL A 118 -2.08 3.39 -8.71
C VAL A 118 -2.11 4.90 -8.72
N THR A 119 -1.46 5.48 -9.73
CA THR A 119 -1.27 6.92 -9.83
C THR A 119 -1.83 7.50 -11.12
N THR A 120 -2.14 8.79 -11.09
CA THR A 120 -2.46 9.60 -12.27
C THR A 120 -1.53 10.81 -12.33
N PRO A 121 -1.19 11.33 -13.53
CA PRO A 121 -0.42 12.56 -13.64
C PRO A 121 -1.06 13.70 -12.85
N ALA A 122 -0.25 14.41 -12.06
CA ALA A 122 -0.69 15.63 -11.40
C ALA A 122 -0.90 16.72 -12.47
N PRO A 123 -2.04 17.43 -12.51
CA PRO A 123 -2.21 18.54 -13.43
C PRO A 123 -1.12 19.59 -13.22
N GLU A 124 -0.36 19.91 -14.28
CA GLU A 124 0.64 20.96 -14.18
C GLU A 124 -0.04 22.34 -14.15
N PRO A 125 0.16 23.15 -13.09
CA PRO A 125 -0.45 24.48 -13.00
C PRO A 125 0.04 25.42 -14.11
N ALA A 126 1.25 25.20 -14.62
CA ALA A 126 1.86 26.01 -15.68
C ALA A 126 1.13 25.85 -17.03
N SER A 127 0.67 24.64 -17.38
CA SER A 127 -0.01 24.39 -18.66
C SER A 127 -1.39 25.06 -18.72
N ALA A 128 -2.11 25.07 -17.59
CA ALA A 128 -3.39 25.76 -17.47
C ALA A 128 -3.22 27.29 -17.58
N LEU A 129 -2.20 27.84 -16.91
CA LEU A 129 -1.85 29.26 -16.99
C LEU A 129 -1.40 29.66 -18.40
N LEU A 130 -0.61 28.83 -19.08
CA LEU A 130 -0.17 29.09 -20.45
C LEU A 130 -1.36 29.08 -21.43
N LEU A 131 -2.29 28.15 -21.27
CA LEU A 131 -3.51 28.09 -22.09
C LEU A 131 -4.42 29.31 -21.85
N LEU A 132 -4.58 29.72 -20.60
CA LEU A 132 -5.32 30.94 -20.23
C LEU A 132 -4.66 32.20 -20.79
N ALA A 133 -3.34 32.33 -20.62
CA ALA A 133 -2.57 33.46 -21.13
C ALA A 133 -2.59 33.50 -22.67
N GLY A 134 -2.38 32.36 -23.33
CA GLY A 134 -2.45 32.24 -24.78
C GLY A 134 -3.84 32.54 -25.34
N GLY A 135 -4.90 32.04 -24.67
CA GLY A 135 -6.29 32.33 -25.02
C GLY A 135 -6.68 33.81 -24.84
N ALA A 136 -6.17 34.46 -23.79
CA ALA A 136 -6.35 35.89 -23.57
C ALA A 136 -5.65 36.73 -24.65
N LEU A 137 -4.41 36.38 -25.00
CA LEU A 137 -3.66 37.06 -26.07
C LEU A 137 -4.31 36.89 -27.44
N LEU A 138 -4.83 35.71 -27.77
CA LEU A 138 -5.55 35.45 -29.03
C LEU A 138 -6.87 36.23 -29.11
N ARG A 139 -7.61 36.36 -28.00
CA ARG A 139 -8.82 37.21 -27.94
C ARG A 139 -8.50 38.70 -28.09
N LEU A 140 -7.41 39.16 -27.48
CA LEU A 140 -6.95 40.54 -27.61
C LEU A 140 -6.49 40.83 -29.06
N ARG A 141 -5.80 39.89 -29.70
CA ARG A 141 -5.31 40.03 -31.08
C ARG A 141 -6.43 40.00 -32.13
N ARG A 142 -7.56 39.32 -31.86
CA ARG A 142 -8.77 39.34 -32.72
C ARG A 142 -9.65 40.58 -32.53
N ARG A 143 -9.39 41.42 -31.52
CA ARG A 143 -10.13 42.66 -31.23
C ARG A 143 -9.39 43.94 -31.66
N ALA A 144 -8.15 43.83 -32.13
CA ALA A 144 -7.45 44.96 -32.74
C ALA A 144 -7.94 45.12 -34.20
N PRO A 145 -8.39 46.32 -34.62
CA PRO A 145 -8.85 46.62 -35.98
C PRO A 145 -7.73 46.61 -37.02
#